data_AF-A0A4Y8PCZ6-F1
#
_entry.id   AF-A0A4Y8PCZ6-F1
#
_cell.length_a   1.000
_cell.length_b   1.000
_cell.length_c   1.000
_cell.angle_alpha   90.00
_cell.angle_beta   90.00
_cell.angle_gamma   90.00
#
_symmetry.space_group_name_H-M   'P 1'
#
loop_
_entity.id
_entity.type
_entity.pdbx_description
1 polymer ?
#
loop_
_entity_poly.entity_id
_entity_poly.type
_entity_poly.pdbx_seq_one_letter_code
_entity_poly.pdbx_strand_id
1 'polypeptide(L)'
;MDIDIEKLFEKRIEEKKPFQIVFCHQSQQDLSQLSKAVQFQILDCLEMIPEVLSNPHSDCLSKAERDNRILYRFRCKDYRIYFEKTDYGILVQRILLKNTLADFLFRSNLTFSDTNP
;
A
#
# COMPACT_ATOMS: atom_id res chain seq x y z
N MET A 1 -25.41 0.03 -7.44
CA MET A 1 -24.66 -1.20 -7.90
C MET A 1 -23.27 -1.26 -7.25
N ASP A 2 -23.18 -1.77 -6.05
CA ASP A 2 -21.98 -1.90 -5.19
C ASP A 2 -21.00 -2.92 -5.78
N ILE A 3 -20.20 -2.42 -6.68
CA ILE A 3 -19.14 -3.25 -7.28
C ILE A 3 -18.23 -3.80 -6.17
N ASP A 4 -18.34 -5.14 -6.02
CA ASP A 4 -17.52 -5.88 -5.02
C ASP A 4 -16.07 -6.01 -5.50
N ILE A 5 -15.25 -5.10 -5.12
CA ILE A 5 -13.85 -4.91 -5.55
C ILE A 5 -13.04 -6.15 -5.18
N GLU A 6 -13.49 -6.89 -4.14
CA GLU A 6 -12.75 -8.11 -3.74
C GLU A 6 -12.97 -9.25 -4.75
N LYS A 7 -14.22 -9.35 -5.17
CA LYS A 7 -14.57 -10.40 -6.15
C LYS A 7 -13.95 -10.11 -7.53
N LEU A 8 -13.87 -8.86 -7.91
CA LEU A 8 -13.23 -8.49 -9.20
C LEU A 8 -11.71 -8.70 -9.14
N PHE A 9 -11.21 -8.44 -8.05
CA PHE A 9 -9.76 -8.60 -7.88
C PHE A 9 -9.38 -10.08 -7.92
N GLU A 10 -10.14 -10.97 -7.24
CA GLU A 10 -9.84 -12.41 -7.21
C GLU A 10 -10.07 -13.06 -8.58
N LYS A 11 -11.21 -12.77 -9.27
CA LYS A 11 -11.54 -13.27 -10.61
C LYS A 11 -10.43 -12.94 -11.62
N ARG A 12 -9.75 -11.97 -11.43
CA ARG A 12 -8.77 -11.66 -12.49
C ARG A 12 -7.41 -12.33 -12.19
N ILE A 13 -7.01 -12.35 -10.87
CA ILE A 13 -5.82 -13.18 -10.59
C ILE A 13 -5.96 -14.54 -11.30
N GLU A 14 -7.16 -14.96 -11.47
CA GLU A 14 -7.44 -16.25 -12.14
C GLU A 14 -7.34 -16.13 -13.66
N GLU A 15 -7.59 -14.81 -14.24
CA GLU A 15 -7.56 -14.58 -15.71
C GLU A 15 -6.15 -14.20 -16.18
N LYS A 16 -5.02 -14.27 -15.30
CA LYS A 16 -3.59 -14.05 -15.61
C LYS A 16 -3.37 -12.67 -16.25
N LYS A 17 -4.18 -11.68 -16.02
CA LYS A 17 -3.92 -10.30 -16.45
C LYS A 17 -2.86 -9.66 -15.54
N PRO A 18 -1.92 -8.77 -16.21
CA PRO A 18 -0.79 -8.27 -15.40
C PRO A 18 -1.28 -7.53 -14.15
N PHE A 19 -0.66 -7.88 -13.04
CA PHE A 19 -0.91 -7.19 -11.76
C PHE A 19 -0.26 -5.79 -11.77
N GLN A 20 -1.18 -4.72 -11.49
CA GLN A 20 -0.67 -3.33 -11.65
C GLN A 20 -0.34 -2.75 -10.26
N ILE A 21 0.82 -2.20 -10.33
CA ILE A 21 1.20 -1.42 -9.13
C ILE A 21 1.26 0.06 -9.52
N VAL A 22 0.39 0.78 -8.85
CA VAL A 22 0.27 2.21 -9.26
C VAL A 22 0.64 3.08 -8.06
N PHE A 23 1.51 4.14 -8.43
CA PHE A 23 1.91 5.06 -7.34
C PHE A 23 1.15 6.39 -7.49
N CYS A 24 0.61 6.84 -6.37
CA CYS A 24 0.08 8.22 -6.46
C CYS A 24 1.21 9.26 -6.31
N HIS A 25 0.77 10.45 -6.42
CA HIS A 25 1.81 11.51 -6.41
C HIS A 25 2.65 11.46 -5.12
N GLN A 26 1.97 11.39 -4.03
CA GLN A 26 2.71 11.39 -2.75
C GLN A 26 3.64 10.18 -2.63
N SER A 27 3.21 9.01 -2.97
CA SER A 27 4.10 7.82 -2.86
C SER A 27 5.24 7.88 -3.88
N GLN A 28 4.99 8.48 -4.95
CA GLN A 28 6.12 8.67 -5.90
C GLN A 28 7.21 9.55 -5.29
N GLN A 29 6.74 10.57 -4.65
CA GLN A 29 7.74 11.46 -4.03
C GLN A 29 8.49 10.73 -2.90
N ASP A 30 7.69 10.00 -2.14
CA ASP A 30 8.35 9.20 -1.08
C ASP A 30 9.46 8.32 -1.66
N LEU A 31 9.15 7.66 -2.75
CA LEU A 31 10.12 6.72 -3.33
C LEU A 31 11.32 7.46 -3.93
N SER A 32 11.07 8.57 -4.59
CA SER A 32 12.13 9.27 -5.33
C SER A 32 13.16 9.88 -4.37
N GLN A 33 12.74 10.12 -3.15
CA GLN A 33 13.67 10.76 -2.20
C GLN A 33 14.58 9.72 -1.54
N LEU A 34 14.32 8.47 -1.80
CA LEU A 34 15.15 7.43 -1.18
C LEU A 34 16.40 7.16 -2.02
N SER A 35 17.45 6.56 -1.30
CA SER A 35 18.62 6.12 -2.10
C SER A 35 18.23 5.06 -3.13
N LYS A 36 19.06 4.87 -4.17
CA LYS A 36 18.71 3.91 -5.24
C LYS A 36 18.65 2.48 -4.70
N ALA A 37 19.54 2.24 -3.80
CA ALA A 37 19.52 0.88 -3.21
C ALA A 37 18.20 0.60 -2.49
N VAL A 38 17.77 1.57 -1.81
CA VAL A 38 16.50 1.38 -1.07
C VAL A 38 15.32 1.32 -2.05
N GLN A 39 15.38 2.09 -3.04
CA GLN A 39 14.29 2.03 -4.03
C GLN A 39 14.14 0.61 -4.61
N PHE A 40 15.26 -0.02 -4.98
CA PHE A 40 15.20 -1.39 -5.52
C PHE A 40 14.66 -2.36 -4.47
N GLN A 41 15.05 -2.10 -3.26
CA GLN A 41 14.50 -2.95 -2.18
C GLN A 41 12.98 -2.82 -2.09
N ILE A 42 12.51 -1.63 -2.14
CA ILE A 42 11.05 -1.43 -2.08
C ILE A 42 10.38 -2.11 -3.27
N LEU A 43 10.99 -1.95 -4.41
CA LEU A 43 10.36 -2.58 -5.58
C LEU A 43 10.34 -4.10 -5.42
N ASP A 44 11.38 -4.69 -4.87
CA ASP A 44 11.37 -6.14 -4.62
C ASP A 44 10.25 -6.52 -3.65
N CYS A 45 10.07 -5.71 -2.71
CA CYS A 45 9.00 -5.98 -1.73
C CYS A 45 7.61 -5.93 -2.38
N LEU A 46 7.48 -4.99 -3.30
CA LEU A 46 6.14 -4.84 -3.92
C LEU A 46 5.79 -6.08 -4.76
N GLU A 47 6.79 -6.75 -5.26
CA GLU A 47 6.53 -7.96 -6.06
C GLU A 47 5.91 -9.07 -5.21
N MET A 48 6.10 -8.99 -3.91
CA MET A 48 5.63 -10.07 -3.01
C MET A 48 4.17 -9.84 -2.59
N ILE A 49 3.68 -8.71 -2.92
CA ILE A 49 2.37 -8.27 -2.38
C ILE A 49 1.26 -9.18 -2.93
N PRO A 50 1.24 -9.46 -4.16
CA PRO A 50 0.16 -10.34 -4.64
C PRO A 50 0.11 -11.66 -3.87
N GLU A 51 1.24 -12.22 -3.66
CA GLU A 51 1.28 -13.50 -2.91
C GLU A 51 0.84 -13.30 -1.46
N VAL A 52 1.26 -12.25 -0.86
CA VAL A 52 0.90 -11.98 0.55
C VAL A 52 -0.60 -11.72 0.68
N LEU A 53 -1.12 -11.09 -0.31
CA LEU A 53 -2.58 -10.78 -0.23
C LEU A 53 -3.40 -12.05 -0.36
N SER A 54 -2.84 -13.07 -1.01
CA SER A 54 -3.59 -14.34 -1.20
C SER A 54 -3.45 -15.25 0.03
N ASN A 55 -2.67 -14.76 1.00
CA ASN A 55 -2.44 -15.61 2.18
C ASN A 55 -3.03 -14.92 3.44
N PRO A 56 -4.05 -15.45 4.07
CA PRO A 56 -4.78 -14.87 5.21
C PRO A 56 -3.95 -14.92 6.50
N HIS A 57 -2.70 -15.50 6.58
CA HIS A 57 -1.94 -15.58 7.84
C HIS A 57 -0.62 -14.81 7.72
N SER A 58 -0.66 -13.91 6.85
CA SER A 58 0.66 -13.25 6.69
C SER A 58 0.82 -12.17 7.77
N ASP A 59 1.85 -12.33 8.61
CA ASP A 59 2.12 -11.42 9.75
C ASP A 59 2.63 -10.07 9.25
N CYS A 60 2.89 -10.01 7.97
CA CYS A 60 3.53 -8.78 7.46
C CYS A 60 2.49 -7.84 6.84
N LEU A 61 1.22 -8.30 6.93
CA LEU A 61 0.17 -7.46 6.32
C LEU A 61 -0.89 -7.14 7.38
N SER A 62 -1.06 -5.84 7.51
CA SER A 62 -2.16 -5.39 8.39
C SER A 62 -3.15 -4.51 7.63
N LYS A 63 -4.50 -4.61 8.09
CA LYS A 63 -5.51 -3.79 7.37
C LYS A 63 -6.23 -2.88 8.37
N ALA A 64 -6.40 -1.62 7.85
CA ALA A 64 -7.18 -0.64 8.65
C ALA A 64 -8.26 0.00 7.77
N GLU A 65 -9.45 0.24 8.48
CA GLU A 65 -10.54 0.90 7.72
C GLU A 65 -10.47 2.42 7.92
N ARG A 66 -10.38 3.12 6.73
CA ARG A 66 -10.37 4.60 6.76
C ARG A 66 -11.46 5.16 5.82
N ASP A 67 -12.36 6.02 6.49
CA ASP A 67 -13.37 6.73 5.67
C ASP A 67 -14.03 5.78 4.66
N ASN A 68 -14.27 4.56 5.05
CA ASN A 68 -15.00 3.55 4.24
C ASN A 68 -14.10 2.94 3.16
N ARG A 69 -12.80 3.23 3.33
CA ARG A 69 -11.84 2.56 2.42
C ARG A 69 -10.89 1.68 3.26
N ILE A 70 -10.50 0.58 2.58
CA ILE A 70 -9.58 -0.33 3.31
C ILE A 70 -8.14 0.02 2.91
N LEU A 71 -7.40 0.27 3.98
CA LEU A 71 -5.97 0.56 3.76
C LEU A 71 -5.14 -0.59 4.32
N TYR A 72 -4.25 -1.01 3.40
CA TYR A 72 -3.38 -2.12 3.84
C TYR A 72 -1.99 -1.59 4.17
N ARG A 73 -1.51 -2.32 5.18
CA ARG A 73 -0.13 -1.97 5.56
C ARG A 73 0.76 -3.21 5.39
N PHE A 74 1.82 -2.92 4.58
CA PHE A 74 2.74 -4.05 4.30
C PHE A 74 4.12 -3.70 4.88
N ARG A 75 4.53 -4.60 5.79
CA ARG A 75 5.83 -4.36 6.43
C ARG A 75 6.94 -5.04 5.61
N CYS A 76 7.80 -4.06 5.17
CA CYS A 76 8.94 -4.56 4.37
C CYS A 76 10.24 -4.06 5.02
N LYS A 77 10.84 -4.97 5.71
CA LYS A 77 12.06 -4.60 6.45
C LYS A 77 11.82 -3.35 7.30
N ASP A 78 12.51 -2.24 6.84
CA ASP A 78 12.39 -1.05 7.71
C ASP A 78 11.35 -0.08 7.14
N TYR A 79 10.65 -0.54 6.17
CA TYR A 79 9.72 0.42 5.55
C TYR A 79 8.29 -0.14 5.67
N ARG A 80 7.46 0.85 5.74
CA ARG A 80 6.02 0.51 5.71
C ARG A 80 5.35 1.06 4.45
N ILE A 81 4.68 0.07 3.78
CA ILE A 81 4.04 0.49 2.52
C ILE A 81 2.51 0.43 2.72
N TYR A 82 1.95 1.61 2.49
CA TYR A 82 0.48 1.69 2.60
C TYR A 82 -0.15 1.68 1.19
N PHE A 83 -1.21 0.80 1.10
CA PHE A 83 -1.81 0.78 -0.24
C PHE A 83 -3.27 0.33 -0.15
N GLU A 84 -3.92 0.59 -1.34
CA GLU A 84 -5.32 0.12 -1.48
C GLU A 84 -5.42 -0.90 -2.63
N LYS A 85 -6.41 -1.70 -2.37
CA LYS A 85 -6.64 -2.61 -3.51
C LYS A 85 -7.49 -1.92 -4.58
N THR A 86 -7.06 -2.15 -5.85
CA THR A 86 -7.87 -1.62 -6.98
C THR A 86 -8.34 -2.79 -7.84
N ASP A 87 -9.06 -2.33 -8.93
CA ASP A 87 -9.59 -3.38 -9.82
C ASP A 87 -8.46 -4.13 -10.55
N TYR A 88 -7.30 -3.49 -10.64
CA TYR A 88 -6.25 -4.08 -11.48
C TYR A 88 -5.01 -4.39 -10.64
N GLY A 89 -4.98 -4.17 -9.33
CA GLY A 89 -3.78 -4.40 -8.50
C GLY A 89 -3.86 -3.58 -7.21
N ILE A 90 -2.83 -2.69 -7.15
CA ILE A 90 -2.84 -1.90 -5.90
C ILE A 90 -2.46 -0.46 -6.25
N LEU A 91 -2.91 0.36 -5.41
CA LEU A 91 -2.51 1.79 -5.46
C LEU A 91 -1.70 2.12 -4.19
N VAL A 92 -0.45 2.47 -4.48
CA VAL A 92 0.42 2.78 -3.32
C VAL A 92 0.18 4.23 -2.86
N GLN A 93 -0.13 4.34 -1.55
CA GLN A 93 -0.49 5.69 -1.07
C GLN A 93 0.71 6.34 -0.36
N ARG A 94 1.50 5.48 0.28
CA ARG A 94 2.66 6.07 0.98
C ARG A 94 3.74 5.02 1.19
N ILE A 95 5.00 5.45 1.26
CA ILE A 95 6.16 4.63 1.63
C ILE A 95 6.90 5.34 2.78
N LEU A 96 6.89 4.61 3.93
CA LEU A 96 7.41 5.33 5.11
C LEU A 96 8.38 4.41 5.86
N LEU A 97 9.34 5.09 6.53
CA LEU A 97 10.26 4.33 7.40
C LEU A 97 9.57 3.98 8.73
N LYS A 98 10.00 2.83 9.26
CA LYS A 98 9.33 2.39 10.52
C LYS A 98 9.73 3.32 11.67
N ASN A 99 8.80 3.62 12.49
CA ASN A 99 8.97 4.36 13.77
C ASN A 99 9.23 5.85 13.53
N THR A 100 8.79 6.32 12.31
CA THR A 100 8.87 7.79 12.12
C THR A 100 7.54 8.43 12.48
N LEU A 101 7.66 9.78 12.83
CA LEU A 101 6.43 10.53 13.17
C LEU A 101 5.39 10.41 12.04
N ALA A 102 5.91 10.47 10.83
CA ALA A 102 4.97 10.35 9.70
C ALA A 102 4.25 8.99 9.71
N ASP A 103 5.06 7.97 10.02
CA ASP A 103 4.44 6.62 10.13
C ASP A 103 3.39 6.58 11.25
N PHE A 104 3.75 7.16 12.33
CA PHE A 104 2.80 7.17 13.44
C PHE A 104 1.53 7.96 13.08
N LEU A 105 1.78 9.11 12.49
CA LEU A 105 0.62 9.96 12.17
C LEU A 105 -0.29 9.28 11.14
N PHE A 106 0.37 8.56 10.24
CA PHE A 106 -0.45 7.94 9.20
C PHE A 106 -1.27 6.79 9.78
N ARG A 107 -0.73 6.13 10.86
CA ARG A 107 -1.48 4.99 11.43
C ARG A 107 -2.55 5.48 12.42
N SER A 108 -2.39 6.70 13.00
CA SER A 108 -3.33 7.16 14.05
C SER A 108 -4.53 7.87 13.41
N ASN A 109 -4.73 7.65 12.08
CA ASN A 109 -5.90 8.26 11.42
C ASN A 109 -6.03 9.73 11.78
N LEU A 110 -4.92 10.43 12.22
CA LEU A 110 -5.04 11.87 12.55
C LEU A 110 -4.95 12.70 11.27
N THR A 111 -6.13 12.95 10.57
CA THR A 111 -6.22 13.87 9.41
C THR A 111 -5.43 15.15 9.70
N PHE A 112 -4.09 15.26 9.30
CA PHE A 112 -3.52 16.63 9.32
C PHE A 112 -4.35 17.59 8.46
N SER A 113 -5.42 18.12 8.95
CA SER A 113 -5.86 19.35 8.25
C SER A 113 -4.72 20.37 8.15
N ASP A 114 -3.72 20.16 7.24
CA ASP A 114 -2.90 21.33 6.87
C ASP A 114 -3.70 22.63 6.99
N THR A 115 -4.24 23.04 8.14
CA THR A 115 -4.57 24.48 8.20
C THR A 115 -3.31 25.31 7.94
N ASN A 116 -2.91 25.30 6.59
CA ASN A 116 -2.06 26.41 6.12
C ASN A 116 -2.59 27.77 6.60
N PRO A 117 -1.99 28.62 7.66
CA PRO A 117 -2.40 30.00 7.98
C PRO A 117 -2.58 30.85 6.72
#